data_AF-A0A496SPD3-F1
#
_entry.id   AF-A0A496SPD3-F1
#
_cell.length_a   1.000
_cell.length_b   1.000
_cell.length_c   1.000
_cell.angle_alpha   90.00
_cell.angle_beta   90.00
_cell.angle_gamma   90.00
#
_symmetry.space_group_name_H-M   'P 1'
#
loop_
_entity.id
_entity.type
_entity.pdbx_description
1 polymer ?
#
loop_
_entity_poly.entity_id
_entity_poly.type
_entity_poly.pdbx_seq_one_letter_code
_entity_poly.pdbx_strand_id
1 'polypeptide(L)' 'MAKLIKGRQVLEDAPLEVSVGRTFHGPPPQPEVRTHRCGDRVEQIEVVCSCGERIFIKLEYEGER' A
#
# COMPACT_ATOMS: atom_id res chain seq x y z
N MET A 1 7.94 -4.67 -12.45
CA MET A 1 7.77 -3.24 -12.14
C MET A 1 6.36 -3.04 -11.61
N ALA A 2 6.19 -2.37 -10.47
CA ALA A 2 4.86 -2.07 -9.93
C ALA A 2 4.32 -0.80 -10.61
N LYS A 3 3.03 -0.80 -11.00
CA LYS A 3 2.37 0.34 -11.63
C LYS A 3 1.34 0.91 -10.67
N LEU A 4 1.35 2.23 -10.46
CA LEU A 4 0.36 2.91 -9.64
C LEU A 4 -0.75 3.45 -10.53
N ILE A 5 -2.00 3.04 -10.26
CA ILE A 5 -3.17 3.53 -11.00
C ILE A 5 -3.92 4.52 -10.11
N LYS A 6 -3.93 5.80 -10.50
CA LYS A 6 -4.65 6.88 -9.80
C LYS A 6 -5.75 7.40 -10.72
N GLY A 7 -6.99 7.00 -10.45
CA GLY A 7 -8.11 7.30 -11.34
C GLY A 7 -7.95 6.60 -12.70
N ARG A 8 -7.87 7.38 -13.79
CA ARG A 8 -7.62 6.86 -15.16
C ARG A 8 -6.17 6.95 -15.61
N GLN A 9 -5.27 7.39 -14.73
CA GLN A 9 -3.88 7.63 -15.06
C GLN A 9 -3.02 6.50 -14.51
N VAL A 10 -2.16 5.94 -15.36
CA VAL A 10 -1.16 4.94 -15.00
C VAL A 10 0.17 5.66 -14.87
N LEU A 11 0.77 5.58 -13.69
CA LEU A 11 2.10 6.12 -13.43
C LEU A 11 3.07 4.97 -13.26
N GLU A 12 4.11 4.97 -14.09
CA GLU A 12 5.24 4.04 -13.99
C GLU A 12 6.26 4.65 -13.02
N ASP A 13 6.70 3.86 -12.04
CA ASP A 13 7.66 4.25 -10.99
C ASP A 13 7.26 5.46 -10.10
N ALA A 14 5.98 5.59 -9.77
CA ALA A 14 5.52 6.63 -8.83
C ALA A 14 5.47 6.14 -7.36
N PRO A 15 5.91 6.96 -6.39
CA PRO A 15 5.77 6.64 -4.97
C PRO A 15 4.29 6.60 -4.56
N LEU A 16 3.94 5.66 -3.69
CA LEU A 16 2.58 5.50 -3.18
C LEU A 16 2.32 6.56 -2.09
N GLU A 17 1.67 7.67 -2.47
CA GLU A 17 1.32 8.75 -1.54
C GLU A 17 0.03 8.42 -0.77
N VAL A 18 0.13 8.34 0.57
CA VAL A 18 -1.03 8.13 1.45
C VAL A 18 -1.36 9.44 2.15
N SER A 19 -2.48 10.06 1.78
CA SER A 19 -2.99 11.28 2.41
C SER A 19 -3.82 10.92 3.64
N VAL A 20 -3.34 11.24 4.85
CA VAL A 20 -4.11 11.05 6.09
C VAL A 20 -5.05 12.23 6.28
N GLY A 21 -6.36 12.00 6.15
CA GLY A 21 -7.41 13.03 6.22
C GLY A 21 -7.69 13.63 7.61
N ARG A 22 -6.72 13.63 8.54
CA ARG A 22 -6.88 14.24 9.86
C ARG A 22 -5.71 15.16 10.17
N THR A 23 -6.02 16.35 10.67
CA THR A 23 -5.07 17.30 11.24
C THR A 23 -4.43 16.69 12.49
N PHE A 24 -3.28 16.02 12.30
CA PHE A 24 -2.42 15.60 13.39
C PHE A 24 -1.59 16.80 13.85
N HIS A 25 -1.76 17.21 15.11
CA HIS A 25 -0.86 18.18 15.77
C HIS A 25 0.37 17.44 16.31
N GLY A 26 1.32 17.18 15.42
CA GLY A 26 2.57 16.45 15.69
C GLY A 26 3.12 15.82 14.40
N PRO A 27 4.37 15.34 14.36
CA PRO A 27 4.81 14.54 13.22
C PRO A 27 3.83 13.36 13.08
N PRO A 28 3.27 13.13 11.89
CA PRO A 28 2.29 12.08 11.72
C PRO A 28 2.95 10.76 12.14
N PRO A 29 2.35 10.01 13.07
CA PRO A 29 2.83 8.67 13.40
C PRO A 29 2.93 7.86 12.10
N GLN A 30 4.13 7.31 11.85
CA GLN A 30 4.40 6.60 10.61
C GLN A 30 3.53 5.34 10.56
N PRO A 31 2.91 5.03 9.41
CA PRO A 31 2.17 3.79 9.24
C PRO A 31 3.10 2.60 9.32
N GLU A 32 2.65 1.51 9.94
CA GLU A 32 3.39 0.25 9.93
C GLU A 32 3.05 -0.51 8.63
N VAL A 33 4.07 -0.96 7.91
CA VAL A 33 3.90 -1.74 6.67
C VAL A 33 4.33 -3.18 6.91
N ARG A 34 3.41 -4.11 6.67
CA ARG A 34 3.63 -5.56 6.77
C ARG A 34 3.41 -6.21 5.41
N THR A 35 4.24 -7.20 5.10
CA THR A 35 4.11 -8.01 3.88
C THR A 35 3.75 -9.44 4.27
N HIS A 36 2.64 -9.94 3.74
CA HIS A 36 2.22 -11.33 3.87
C HIS A 36 2.72 -12.11 2.66
N ARG A 37 3.47 -13.19 2.92
CA ARG A 37 4.17 -13.97 1.89
C ARG A 37 3.66 -15.40 1.85
N CYS A 38 3.63 -15.96 0.63
CA CYS A 38 3.51 -17.39 0.38
C CYS A 38 4.73 -17.82 -0.44
N GLY A 39 5.60 -18.63 0.18
CA GLY A 39 6.91 -18.94 -0.39
C GLY A 39 7.76 -17.67 -0.58
N ASP A 40 8.24 -17.47 -1.80
CA ASP A 40 9.03 -16.31 -2.22
C ASP A 40 8.19 -15.11 -2.67
N ARG A 41 6.86 -15.27 -2.78
CA ARG A 41 5.95 -14.25 -3.28
C ARG A 41 5.28 -13.47 -2.17
N VAL A 42 5.04 -12.18 -2.41
CA VAL A 42 4.21 -11.33 -1.54
C VAL A 42 2.79 -11.38 -2.08
N GLU A 43 1.86 -11.99 -1.34
CA GLU A 43 0.45 -12.08 -1.77
C GLU A 43 -0.35 -10.85 -1.33
N GLN A 44 0.05 -10.23 -0.22
CA GLN A 44 -0.70 -9.12 0.35
C GLN A 44 0.22 -8.16 1.11
N ILE A 45 0.00 -6.87 0.94
CA ILE A 45 0.61 -5.82 1.75
C ILE A 45 -0.47 -5.27 2.68
N GLU A 46 -0.13 -5.16 3.95
CA GLU A 46 -0.96 -4.56 4.98
C GLU A 46 -0.31 -3.26 5.44
N VAL A 47 -1.07 -2.18 5.43
CA VAL A 47 -0.68 -0.89 5.99
C VAL A 47 -1.56 -0.61 7.20
N VAL A 48 -0.94 -0.54 8.38
CA VAL A 48 -1.62 -0.19 9.63
C VAL A 48 -1.40 1.28 9.88
N CYS A 49 -2.45 2.06 9.69
CA CYS A 49 -2.45 3.47 10.02
C CYS A 49 -2.40 3.64 11.55
N SER A 50 -1.82 4.75 11.99
CA SER A 50 -1.74 5.13 13.40
C SER A 50 -3.09 5.28 14.10
N CYS A 51 -4.17 5.52 13.35
CA CYS A 51 -5.55 5.54 13.84
C CYS A 51 -6.14 4.13 14.04
N GLY A 52 -5.38 3.07 13.74
CA GLY A 52 -5.85 1.68 13.78
C GLY A 52 -6.56 1.21 12.51
N GLU A 53 -6.77 2.09 11.52
CA GLU A 53 -7.28 1.69 10.20
C GLU A 53 -6.28 0.79 9.48
N ARG A 54 -6.79 -0.22 8.78
CA ARG A 54 -5.97 -1.22 8.09
C ARG A 54 -6.32 -1.22 6.62
N ILE A 55 -5.31 -1.00 5.78
CA ILE A 55 -5.43 -1.07 4.32
C ILE A 55 -4.77 -2.37 3.87
N PHE A 56 -5.49 -3.14 3.06
CA PHE A 56 -5.00 -4.39 2.52
C PHE A 56 -4.91 -4.28 1.00
N ILE A 57 -3.71 -4.45 0.46
CA ILE A 57 -3.43 -4.47 -0.97
C ILE A 57 -3.12 -5.91 -1.35
N LYS A 58 -4.03 -6.56 -2.08
CA LYS A 58 -3.78 -7.90 -2.65
C LYS A 58 -2.96 -7.76 -3.92
N LEU A 59 -1.97 -8.62 -4.09
CA LEU A 59 -1.15 -8.66 -5.30
C LEU A 59 -1.57 -9.85 -6.16
N GLU A 60 -1.82 -9.56 -7.43
CA GLU A 60 -2.04 -10.56 -8.47
C GLU A 60 -0.89 -10.46 -9.46
N TYR A 61 -0.30 -11.59 -9.83
CA TYR A 61 0.85 -11.64 -10.73
C TYR A 61 0.43 -12.20 -12.09
N GLU A 62 0.91 -11.59 -13.17
CA GLU A 62 0.66 -12.11 -14.53
C GLU A 62 1.21 -13.52 -14.68
N GLY A 63 0.40 -14.42 -15.26
CA GLY A 63 0.73 -15.83 -15.48
C GLY A 63 0.03 -16.81 -14.54
N GLU A 64 -0.78 -16.34 -13.61
CA GLU A 64 -1.70 -17.18 -12.82
C GLU A 64 -3.00 -17.41 -13.62
N ARG A 65 -3.05 -18.56 -14.31
CA ARG A 65 -4.26 -19.20 -14.81
C ARG A 65 -4.40 -20.57 -14.19
#